data_AF-A0A922HMV6-F1
#
_entry.id   AF-A0A922HMV6-F1
#
_cell.length_a   1.000
_cell.length_b   1.000
_cell.length_c   1.000
_cell.angle_alpha   90.00
_cell.angle_beta   90.00
_cell.angle_gamma   90.00
#
_symmetry.space_group_name_H-M   'P 1'
#
loop_
_entity.id
_entity.type
_entity.pdbx_description
1 polymer ?
#
loop_
_entity_poly.entity_id
_entity_poly.type
_entity_poly.pdbx_seq_one_letter_code
_entity_poly.pdbx_strand_id
1 'polypeptide(L)'
;MISKILFALSFIITIVHGHLLIESNNPNDFRWSDCGGQIIRFNKLDFEPKPLVLSETKELYLTGDISINEDLPLDAEMTIVVNKTLNYDNDPYNITLPCIDGTFGSCTLKVCDSFKTWYNDLFCPFFQNIGRPCSCPIQAGRVTLNHGRVTVPFEQFKGFLAQMASGDYNAKFIINNPGHFGPGDNLLACLMLHARLVEKPNQQP
;
A
#
# COMPACT_ATOMS: atom_id res chain seq x y z
N MET A 1 49.64 14.48 32.64
CA MET A 1 48.81 15.22 31.65
C MET A 1 48.26 14.31 30.53
N ILE A 2 47.96 13.03 30.82
CA ILE A 2 47.46 12.02 29.86
C ILE A 2 46.03 11.56 30.22
N SER A 3 45.59 11.80 31.46
CA SER A 3 44.29 11.36 31.99
C SER A 3 43.08 12.17 31.48
N LYS A 4 43.29 13.39 30.94
CA LYS A 4 42.18 14.21 30.38
C LYS A 4 41.83 13.87 28.93
N ILE A 5 42.71 13.17 28.20
CA ILE A 5 42.50 12.82 26.78
C ILE A 5 41.69 11.51 26.65
N LEU A 6 41.85 10.56 27.58
CA LEU A 6 41.07 9.31 27.58
C LEU A 6 39.57 9.53 27.90
N PHE A 7 39.22 10.52 28.71
CA PHE A 7 37.80 10.83 28.99
C PHE A 7 37.10 11.49 27.80
N ALA A 8 37.82 12.26 26.98
CA ALA A 8 37.26 12.86 25.76
C ALA A 8 36.97 11.82 24.67
N LEU A 9 37.80 10.77 24.57
CA LEU A 9 37.59 9.69 23.60
C LEU A 9 36.47 8.72 24.01
N SER A 10 36.23 8.52 25.31
CA SER A 10 35.09 7.71 25.77
C SER A 10 33.73 8.39 25.51
N PHE A 11 33.68 9.72 25.42
CA PHE A 11 32.44 10.46 25.19
C PHE A 11 32.07 10.54 23.69
N ILE A 12 33.06 10.45 22.80
CA ILE A 12 32.82 10.43 21.35
C ILE A 12 32.37 9.03 20.89
N ILE A 13 32.84 7.96 21.53
CA ILE A 13 32.49 6.58 21.13
C ILE A 13 31.04 6.19 21.50
N THR A 14 30.45 6.79 22.54
CA THR A 14 29.04 6.59 22.89
C THR A 14 28.06 7.42 22.06
N ILE A 15 28.52 8.50 21.41
CA ILE A 15 27.69 9.29 20.49
C ILE A 15 27.60 8.62 19.10
N VAL A 16 28.56 7.75 18.73
CA VAL A 16 28.63 7.12 17.39
C VAL A 16 27.93 5.75 17.31
N HIS A 17 27.51 5.14 18.41
CA HIS A 17 26.73 3.89 18.40
C HIS A 17 25.25 4.04 18.77
N GLY A 18 24.81 5.27 19.04
CA GLY A 18 23.40 5.60 18.94
C GLY A 18 23.04 5.80 17.47
N HIS A 19 22.97 4.72 16.69
CA HIS A 19 22.12 4.73 15.51
C HIS A 19 20.72 5.05 16.01
N LEU A 20 20.40 6.34 16.02
CA LEU A 20 19.05 6.84 16.05
C LEU A 20 18.41 6.25 14.78
N LEU A 21 17.84 5.06 14.90
CA LEU A 21 16.74 4.66 14.05
C LEU A 21 15.63 5.63 14.43
N ILE A 22 15.68 6.83 13.85
CA ILE A 22 14.47 7.61 13.68
C ILE A 22 13.63 6.73 12.75
N GLU A 23 12.80 5.87 13.32
CA GLU A 23 11.57 5.46 12.66
C GLU A 23 10.84 6.78 12.40
N SER A 24 11.12 7.37 11.24
CA SER A 24 10.39 8.50 10.71
C SER A 24 9.01 7.97 10.39
N ASN A 25 8.17 7.85 11.41
CA ASN A 25 6.75 7.60 11.22
C ASN A 25 6.13 8.94 10.82
N ASN A 26 6.52 9.43 9.63
CA ASN A 26 5.97 10.65 9.09
C ASN A 26 4.52 10.32 8.72
N PRO A 27 3.51 10.99 9.32
CA PRO A 27 2.10 10.69 9.07
C PRO A 27 1.70 10.90 7.60
N ASN A 28 2.57 11.50 6.78
CA ASN A 28 2.39 11.66 5.35
C ASN A 28 2.80 10.43 4.52
N ASP A 29 3.56 9.48 5.09
CA ASP A 29 4.07 8.32 4.34
C ASP A 29 2.95 7.34 3.97
N PHE A 30 1.84 7.36 4.71
CA PHE A 30 0.61 6.64 4.36
C PHE A 30 -0.63 7.42 4.77
N ARG A 31 -1.57 7.62 3.84
CA ARG A 31 -2.88 8.20 4.11
C ARG A 31 -3.92 7.46 3.30
N TRP A 32 -5.16 7.46 3.77
CA TRP A 32 -6.27 6.90 3.01
C TRP A 32 -7.58 7.62 3.33
N SER A 33 -8.56 7.44 2.46
CA SER A 33 -9.93 7.89 2.70
C SER A 33 -10.92 7.01 1.94
N ASP A 34 -12.03 6.67 2.59
CA ASP A 34 -13.23 6.16 1.93
C ASP A 34 -13.88 7.31 1.15
N CYS A 35 -13.93 7.18 -0.18
CA CYS A 35 -14.51 8.19 -1.08
C CYS A 35 -15.95 7.89 -1.49
N GLY A 36 -16.61 6.91 -0.85
CA GLY A 36 -18.02 6.58 -1.06
C GLY A 36 -18.26 5.16 -1.56
N GLY A 37 -19.51 4.90 -1.95
CA GLY A 37 -20.02 3.58 -2.30
C GLY A 37 -21.03 3.07 -1.28
N GLN A 38 -21.94 2.23 -1.74
CA GLN A 38 -23.09 1.80 -0.93
C GLN A 38 -22.86 0.47 -0.18
N ILE A 39 -22.04 -0.42 -0.73
CA ILE A 39 -21.88 -1.79 -0.22
C ILE A 39 -20.67 -1.92 0.70
N ILE A 40 -19.51 -1.37 0.31
CA ILE A 40 -18.27 -1.54 1.08
C ILE A 40 -17.91 -0.23 1.75
N ARG A 41 -17.60 -0.31 3.05
CA ARG A 41 -17.05 0.79 3.85
C ARG A 41 -15.70 0.42 4.42
N PHE A 42 -14.76 1.35 4.32
CA PHE A 42 -13.42 1.21 4.89
C PHE A 42 -13.39 1.98 6.21
N ASN A 43 -13.32 1.26 7.33
CA ASN A 43 -13.35 1.84 8.68
C ASN A 43 -11.93 2.08 9.21
N LYS A 44 -11.00 1.19 8.87
CA LYS A 44 -9.59 1.29 9.25
C LYS A 44 -8.73 0.69 8.16
N LEU A 45 -7.64 1.36 7.81
CA LEU A 45 -6.54 0.83 7.01
C LEU A 45 -5.23 1.35 7.58
N ASP A 46 -4.25 0.47 7.69
CA ASP A 46 -2.87 0.82 8.02
C ASP A 46 -1.91 -0.27 7.53
N PHE A 47 -0.64 0.06 7.39
CA PHE A 47 0.40 -0.93 7.13
C PHE A 47 1.69 -0.64 7.89
N GLU A 48 2.52 -1.66 8.09
CA GLU A 48 3.88 -1.54 8.62
C GLU A 48 4.86 -2.38 7.78
N PRO A 49 6.14 -1.97 7.66
CA PRO A 49 6.75 -0.78 8.24
C PRO A 49 6.44 0.50 7.46
N LYS A 50 6.57 1.66 8.10
CA LYS A 50 6.50 2.99 7.48
C LYS A 50 7.81 3.75 7.75
N PRO A 51 8.43 4.41 6.75
CA PRO A 51 8.11 4.37 5.33
C PRO A 51 8.41 3.00 4.69
N LEU A 52 7.86 2.75 3.51
CA LEU A 52 8.19 1.57 2.71
C LEU A 52 9.53 1.78 2.01
N VAL A 53 10.54 1.01 2.41
CA VAL A 53 11.90 1.10 1.85
C VAL A 53 12.09 -0.01 0.82
N LEU A 54 12.20 0.34 -0.46
CA LEU A 54 12.20 -0.63 -1.57
C LEU A 54 13.27 -1.73 -1.44
N SER A 55 14.45 -1.41 -0.90
CA SER A 55 15.54 -2.38 -0.75
C SER A 55 15.45 -3.25 0.51
N GLU A 56 14.62 -2.88 1.49
CA GLU A 56 14.59 -3.50 2.82
C GLU A 56 13.24 -4.13 3.16
N THR A 57 12.14 -3.54 2.71
CA THR A 57 10.79 -4.03 2.97
C THR A 57 10.51 -5.26 2.13
N LYS A 58 10.59 -6.43 2.76
CA LYS A 58 10.23 -7.73 2.16
C LYS A 58 8.81 -8.16 2.54
N GLU A 59 8.40 -7.79 3.75
CA GLU A 59 7.11 -8.11 4.33
C GLU A 59 6.39 -6.82 4.69
N LEU A 60 5.09 -6.82 4.45
CA LEU A 60 4.14 -5.77 4.79
C LEU A 60 3.11 -6.34 5.76
N TYR A 61 2.89 -5.64 6.87
CA TYR A 61 1.93 -6.02 7.89
C TYR A 61 0.71 -5.10 7.80
N LEU A 62 -0.40 -5.64 7.31
CA LEU A 62 -1.63 -4.90 7.05
C LEU A 62 -2.57 -4.95 8.26
N THR A 63 -3.15 -3.80 8.59
CA THR A 63 -4.28 -3.70 9.52
C THR A 63 -5.47 -3.11 8.77
N GLY A 64 -6.62 -3.76 8.87
CA GLY A 64 -7.81 -3.39 8.11
C GLY A 64 -9.09 -3.67 8.87
N ASP A 65 -10.07 -2.80 8.73
CA ASP A 65 -11.45 -3.00 9.18
C ASP A 65 -12.38 -2.54 8.07
N ILE A 66 -13.06 -3.48 7.45
CA ILE A 66 -13.88 -3.28 6.27
C ILE A 66 -15.27 -3.84 6.57
N SER A 67 -16.31 -3.07 6.29
CA SER A 67 -17.70 -3.51 6.38
C SER A 67 -18.25 -3.73 4.98
N ILE A 68 -18.79 -4.91 4.73
CA ILE A 68 -19.49 -5.27 3.49
C ILE A 68 -20.96 -5.45 3.86
N ASN A 69 -21.83 -4.53 3.44
CA ASN A 69 -23.22 -4.50 3.87
C ASN A 69 -24.10 -5.51 3.11
N GLU A 70 -23.72 -5.84 1.89
CA GLU A 70 -24.44 -6.73 0.97
C GLU A 70 -23.45 -7.61 0.20
N ASP A 71 -23.89 -8.78 -0.23
CA ASP A 71 -23.08 -9.66 -1.06
C ASP A 71 -22.66 -8.94 -2.35
N LEU A 72 -21.39 -9.05 -2.72
CA LEU A 72 -20.91 -8.42 -3.94
C LEU A 72 -21.47 -9.16 -5.18
N PRO A 73 -21.97 -8.42 -6.18
CA PRO A 73 -22.33 -8.99 -7.48
C PRO A 73 -21.15 -9.74 -8.11
N LEU A 74 -21.42 -10.88 -8.74
CA LEU A 74 -20.39 -11.71 -9.39
C LEU A 74 -19.71 -11.02 -10.57
N ASP A 75 -20.38 -10.03 -11.16
CA ASP A 75 -19.91 -9.20 -12.25
C ASP A 75 -19.31 -7.87 -11.79
N ALA A 76 -19.18 -7.63 -10.48
CA ALA A 76 -18.57 -6.41 -9.95
C ALA A 76 -17.18 -6.18 -10.55
N GLU A 77 -16.92 -4.94 -10.98
CA GLU A 77 -15.67 -4.52 -11.60
C GLU A 77 -14.90 -3.61 -10.66
N MET A 78 -13.60 -3.85 -10.53
CA MET A 78 -12.66 -3.01 -9.81
C MET A 78 -11.79 -2.25 -10.82
N THR A 79 -11.86 -0.92 -10.76
CA THR A 79 -10.94 -0.01 -11.46
C THR A 79 -9.94 0.54 -10.47
N ILE A 80 -8.66 0.38 -10.80
CA ILE A 80 -7.52 0.92 -10.06
C ILE A 80 -6.94 2.05 -10.91
N VAL A 81 -6.70 3.21 -10.31
CA VAL A 81 -5.98 4.32 -10.94
C VAL A 81 -4.79 4.66 -10.06
N VAL A 82 -3.58 4.48 -10.58
CA VAL A 82 -2.34 4.75 -9.84
C VAL A 82 -1.63 5.94 -10.47
N ASN A 83 -1.47 7.00 -9.69
CA ASN A 83 -0.70 8.18 -10.05
C ASN A 83 0.60 8.23 -9.26
N LYS A 84 1.70 8.51 -9.93
CA LYS A 84 2.97 8.83 -9.29
C LYS A 84 3.22 10.34 -9.36
N THR A 85 3.54 10.92 -8.22
CA THR A 85 3.99 12.32 -8.15
C THR A 85 5.47 12.36 -8.49
N LEU A 86 5.81 13.18 -9.46
CA LEU A 86 7.18 13.48 -9.85
C LEU A 86 7.41 14.97 -9.65
N ASN A 87 8.62 15.35 -9.27
CA ASN A 87 8.98 16.75 -9.09
C ASN A 87 9.87 17.16 -10.26
N TYR A 88 9.39 18.08 -11.09
CA TYR A 88 10.18 18.69 -12.16
C TYR A 88 10.24 20.19 -11.90
N ASP A 89 11.45 20.73 -11.73
CA ASP A 89 11.68 22.16 -11.46
C ASP A 89 10.92 22.72 -10.23
N ASN A 90 10.81 21.92 -9.16
CA ASN A 90 10.04 22.19 -7.94
C ASN A 90 8.51 22.23 -8.09
N ASP A 91 7.98 21.96 -9.30
CA ASP A 91 6.54 21.78 -9.50
C ASP A 91 6.17 20.29 -9.48
N PRO A 92 5.22 19.87 -8.61
CA PRO A 92 4.75 18.50 -8.58
C PRO A 92 3.84 18.23 -9.78
N TYR A 93 4.16 17.19 -10.56
CA TYR A 93 3.33 16.69 -11.64
C TYR A 93 2.95 15.23 -11.41
N ASN A 94 1.70 14.89 -11.66
CA ASN A 94 1.19 13.54 -11.48
C ASN A 94 1.17 12.81 -12.82
N ILE A 95 1.84 11.66 -12.89
CA ILE A 95 1.75 10.75 -14.03
C ILE A 95 0.86 9.57 -13.67
N THR A 96 -0.11 9.25 -14.53
CA THR A 96 -0.91 8.04 -14.39
C THR A 96 -0.13 6.86 -14.94
N LEU A 97 0.10 5.85 -14.12
CA LEU A 97 0.78 4.63 -14.52
C LEU A 97 -0.16 3.80 -15.40
N PRO A 98 0.26 3.43 -16.62
CA PRO A 98 -0.58 2.65 -17.53
C PRO A 98 -0.86 1.26 -16.96
N CYS A 99 -1.92 0.61 -17.44
CA CYS A 99 -2.13 -0.80 -17.17
C CYS A 99 -1.11 -1.64 -17.95
N ILE A 100 -0.32 -2.45 -17.24
CA ILE A 100 0.64 -3.39 -17.79
C ILE A 100 0.13 -4.80 -17.49
N ASP A 101 0.05 -5.64 -18.52
CA ASP A 101 -0.37 -7.05 -18.45
C ASP A 101 -1.71 -7.26 -17.73
N GLY A 102 -2.62 -6.29 -17.84
CA GLY A 102 -3.97 -6.35 -17.26
C GLY A 102 -4.02 -6.27 -15.73
N THR A 103 -2.87 -6.15 -15.05
CA THR A 103 -2.82 -6.33 -13.59
C THR A 103 -1.89 -5.36 -12.86
N PHE A 104 -0.99 -4.64 -13.52
CA PHE A 104 -0.10 -3.66 -12.87
C PHE A 104 -0.42 -2.22 -13.32
N GLY A 105 -0.46 -1.27 -12.39
CA GLY A 105 -0.78 0.13 -12.68
C GLY A 105 -2.27 0.42 -12.70
N SER A 106 -2.74 1.23 -13.65
CA SER A 106 -4.14 1.68 -13.70
C SER A 106 -5.02 0.74 -14.53
N CYS A 107 -5.48 -0.36 -13.94
CA CYS A 107 -6.23 -1.42 -14.61
C CYS A 107 -7.70 -1.52 -14.17
N THR A 108 -8.56 -2.01 -15.05
CA THR A 108 -9.94 -2.44 -14.71
C THR A 108 -10.04 -3.95 -14.89
N LEU A 109 -10.56 -4.63 -13.87
CA LEU A 109 -10.75 -6.07 -13.87
C LEU A 109 -11.99 -6.45 -13.06
N LYS A 110 -12.56 -7.63 -13.33
CA LYS A 110 -13.61 -8.17 -12.46
C LYS A 110 -13.03 -8.52 -11.10
N VAL A 111 -13.75 -8.18 -10.03
CA VAL A 111 -13.34 -8.47 -8.65
C VAL A 111 -13.03 -9.96 -8.50
N CYS A 112 -13.88 -10.83 -9.05
CA CYS A 112 -13.69 -12.28 -8.97
C CYS A 112 -12.47 -12.81 -9.73
N ASP A 113 -12.03 -12.11 -10.78
CA ASP A 113 -10.83 -12.52 -11.52
C ASP A 113 -9.55 -12.08 -10.81
N SER A 114 -9.63 -11.12 -9.87
CA SER A 114 -8.46 -10.70 -9.07
C SER A 114 -7.85 -11.86 -8.26
N PHE A 115 -8.67 -12.81 -7.79
CA PHE A 115 -8.22 -14.03 -7.11
C PHE A 115 -7.44 -15.02 -8.00
N LYS A 116 -7.42 -14.80 -9.33
CA LYS A 116 -6.63 -15.60 -10.28
C LYS A 116 -5.37 -14.87 -10.74
N THR A 117 -5.14 -13.67 -10.26
CA THR A 117 -3.99 -12.82 -10.61
C THR A 117 -3.02 -12.71 -9.44
N TRP A 118 -1.93 -11.97 -9.60
CA TRP A 118 -0.99 -11.69 -8.51
C TRP A 118 -1.64 -10.98 -7.31
N TYR A 119 -2.77 -10.30 -7.51
CA TYR A 119 -3.57 -9.74 -6.41
C TYR A 119 -4.02 -10.81 -5.41
N ASN A 120 -4.12 -12.07 -5.81
CA ASN A 120 -4.42 -13.18 -4.91
C ASN A 120 -3.38 -13.31 -3.80
N ASP A 121 -2.10 -13.05 -4.08
CA ASP A 121 -1.05 -13.13 -3.07
C ASP A 121 -1.17 -12.01 -2.02
N LEU A 122 -1.83 -10.91 -2.37
CA LEU A 122 -2.16 -9.82 -1.44
C LEU A 122 -3.47 -10.09 -0.69
N PHE A 123 -4.54 -10.43 -1.41
CA PHE A 123 -5.89 -10.54 -0.85
C PHE A 123 -6.14 -11.90 -0.18
N CYS A 124 -5.60 -12.99 -0.70
CA CYS A 124 -5.95 -14.31 -0.18
C CYS A 124 -5.41 -14.57 1.24
N PRO A 125 -4.14 -14.27 1.57
CA PRO A 125 -3.69 -14.34 2.97
C PRO A 125 -4.58 -13.50 3.89
N PHE A 126 -5.05 -12.35 3.40
CA PHE A 126 -6.00 -11.49 4.13
C PHE A 126 -7.33 -12.22 4.40
N PHE A 127 -7.96 -12.85 3.40
CA PHE A 127 -9.21 -13.62 3.58
C PHE A 127 -9.01 -14.88 4.45
N GLN A 128 -7.92 -15.62 4.26
CA GLN A 128 -7.63 -16.84 5.03
C GLN A 128 -7.39 -16.54 6.51
N ASN A 129 -6.67 -15.45 6.83
CA ASN A 129 -6.40 -15.04 8.22
C ASN A 129 -7.68 -14.75 9.01
N ILE A 130 -8.79 -14.46 8.33
CA ILE A 130 -10.11 -14.22 8.94
C ILE A 130 -11.10 -15.37 8.73
N GLY A 131 -10.62 -16.54 8.26
CA GLY A 131 -11.43 -17.74 8.04
C GLY A 131 -12.41 -17.65 6.88
N ARG A 132 -12.18 -16.75 5.91
CA ARG A 132 -13.01 -16.60 4.71
C ARG A 132 -12.35 -17.21 3.48
N PRO A 133 -13.14 -17.75 2.54
CA PRO A 133 -12.60 -18.26 1.29
C PRO A 133 -12.08 -17.13 0.39
N CYS A 134 -10.98 -17.37 -0.30
CA CYS A 134 -10.43 -16.48 -1.34
C CYS A 134 -11.12 -16.74 -2.69
N SER A 135 -12.44 -16.69 -2.69
CA SER A 135 -13.22 -16.99 -3.87
C SER A 135 -14.48 -16.16 -3.90
N CYS A 136 -15.02 -15.96 -5.08
CA CYS A 136 -16.37 -15.47 -5.22
C CYS A 136 -17.41 -16.55 -4.89
N PRO A 137 -18.60 -16.16 -4.43
CA PRO A 137 -19.04 -14.80 -4.14
C PRO A 137 -18.43 -14.22 -2.85
N ILE A 138 -18.14 -12.90 -2.84
CA ILE A 138 -17.73 -12.20 -1.62
C ILE A 138 -18.99 -11.85 -0.84
N GLN A 139 -19.19 -12.55 0.27
CA GLN A 139 -20.36 -12.40 1.12
C GLN A 139 -20.28 -11.16 2.02
N ALA A 140 -21.44 -10.64 2.39
CA ALA A 140 -21.60 -9.59 3.38
C ALA A 140 -20.94 -9.95 4.73
N GLY A 141 -20.69 -8.93 5.52
CA GLY A 141 -20.16 -9.00 6.86
C GLY A 141 -18.96 -8.09 7.08
N ARG A 142 -18.48 -8.09 8.32
CA ARG A 142 -17.31 -7.32 8.72
C ARG A 142 -16.05 -8.17 8.60
N VAL A 143 -15.02 -7.55 8.07
CA VAL A 143 -13.72 -8.14 7.81
C VAL A 143 -12.70 -7.32 8.58
N THR A 144 -12.14 -7.92 9.62
CA THR A 144 -11.11 -7.29 10.47
C THR A 144 -9.82 -8.07 10.39
N LEU A 145 -8.76 -7.42 9.96
CA LEU A 145 -7.41 -7.94 9.97
C LEU A 145 -6.55 -7.09 10.91
N ASN A 146 -5.86 -7.75 11.83
CA ASN A 146 -4.87 -7.11 12.67
C ASN A 146 -3.50 -7.68 12.32
N HIS A 147 -2.62 -6.84 11.77
CA HIS A 147 -1.22 -7.18 11.53
C HIS A 147 -1.02 -8.43 10.63
N GLY A 148 -1.80 -8.56 9.56
CA GLY A 148 -1.66 -9.66 8.62
C GLY A 148 -0.49 -9.48 7.67
N ARG A 149 0.31 -10.52 7.52
CA ARG A 149 1.56 -10.50 6.77
C ARG A 149 1.35 -10.76 5.28
N VAL A 150 1.99 -9.93 4.45
CA VAL A 150 1.99 -10.04 2.99
C VAL A 150 3.41 -9.82 2.47
N THR A 151 3.86 -10.65 1.52
CA THR A 151 5.17 -10.50 0.88
C THR A 151 5.08 -9.51 -0.28
N VAL A 152 5.98 -8.54 -0.34
CA VAL A 152 6.04 -7.55 -1.44
C VAL A 152 7.23 -7.85 -2.34
N PRO A 153 7.07 -7.77 -3.68
CA PRO A 153 8.14 -8.08 -4.62
C PRO A 153 9.12 -6.92 -4.78
N PHE A 154 9.46 -6.19 -3.71
CA PHE A 154 10.30 -5.00 -3.83
C PHE A 154 11.76 -5.30 -4.17
N GLU A 155 12.20 -6.55 -3.94
CA GLU A 155 13.56 -6.99 -4.26
C GLU A 155 13.93 -6.85 -5.75
N GLN A 156 12.93 -6.75 -6.64
CA GLN A 156 13.17 -6.51 -8.07
C GLN A 156 13.57 -5.06 -8.39
N PHE A 157 13.30 -4.11 -7.49
CA PHE A 157 13.68 -2.71 -7.65
C PHE A 157 15.06 -2.47 -7.03
N LYS A 158 16.11 -2.47 -7.87
CA LYS A 158 17.49 -2.18 -7.45
C LYS A 158 18.10 -1.06 -8.29
N GLY A 159 19.02 -0.30 -7.68
CA GLY A 159 19.77 0.77 -8.33
C GLY A 159 18.83 1.78 -9.00
N PHE A 160 19.03 2.01 -10.30
CA PHE A 160 18.23 2.97 -11.07
C PHE A 160 16.72 2.69 -11.03
N LEU A 161 16.29 1.43 -10.96
CA LEU A 161 14.86 1.09 -10.84
C LEU A 161 14.30 1.48 -9.47
N ALA A 162 15.11 1.42 -8.40
CA ALA A 162 14.69 1.88 -7.08
C ALA A 162 14.56 3.40 -7.04
N GLN A 163 15.50 4.13 -7.65
CA GLN A 163 15.40 5.59 -7.84
C GLN A 163 14.11 5.95 -8.58
N MET A 164 13.88 5.30 -9.72
CA MET A 164 12.69 5.52 -10.53
C MET A 164 11.39 5.10 -9.86
N ALA A 165 11.42 4.15 -8.92
CA ALA A 165 10.25 3.70 -8.16
C ALA A 165 10.04 4.49 -6.85
N SER A 166 11.04 5.20 -6.34
CA SER A 166 10.89 6.04 -5.15
C SER A 166 9.99 7.26 -5.42
N GLY A 167 9.25 7.72 -4.42
CA GLY A 167 8.37 8.90 -4.49
C GLY A 167 6.98 8.64 -3.92
N ASP A 168 6.10 9.62 -4.14
CA ASP A 168 4.74 9.62 -3.62
C ASP A 168 3.76 9.04 -4.65
N TYR A 169 2.93 8.10 -4.21
CA TYR A 169 1.96 7.40 -5.02
C TYR A 169 0.56 7.66 -4.48
N ASN A 170 -0.36 7.97 -5.40
CA ASN A 170 -1.79 8.08 -5.11
C ASN A 170 -2.52 6.99 -5.88
N ALA A 171 -3.18 6.07 -5.20
CA ALA A 171 -4.00 5.03 -5.82
C ALA A 171 -5.48 5.24 -5.50
N LYS A 172 -6.34 5.17 -6.50
CA LYS A 172 -7.80 5.19 -6.33
C LYS A 172 -8.37 3.86 -6.79
N PHE A 173 -9.07 3.17 -5.88
CA PHE A 173 -9.77 1.93 -6.12
C PHE A 173 -11.27 2.23 -6.17
N ILE A 174 -11.93 1.81 -7.23
CA ILE A 174 -13.36 2.00 -7.46
C ILE A 174 -13.95 0.63 -7.76
N ILE A 175 -14.94 0.20 -7.00
CA ILE A 175 -15.68 -1.03 -7.28
C ILE A 175 -17.07 -0.64 -7.73
N ASN A 176 -17.47 -1.09 -8.92
CA ASN A 176 -18.77 -0.80 -9.52
C ASN A 176 -19.54 -2.09 -9.82
N ASN A 177 -20.85 -1.98 -9.93
CA ASN A 177 -21.72 -3.01 -10.48
C ASN A 177 -22.06 -2.65 -11.95
N PRO A 178 -21.40 -3.25 -12.96
CA PRO A 178 -21.69 -2.96 -14.35
C PRO A 178 -23.06 -3.48 -14.80
N GLY A 179 -23.62 -4.50 -14.13
CA GLY A 179 -24.92 -5.07 -14.42
C GLY A 179 -26.12 -4.29 -13.85
N HIS A 180 -25.88 -3.22 -13.10
CA HIS A 180 -26.97 -2.40 -12.54
C HIS A 180 -27.54 -1.44 -13.60
N PHE A 181 -28.75 -1.76 -14.06
CA PHE A 181 -29.56 -0.92 -14.94
C PHE A 181 -30.82 -0.43 -14.19
N GLY A 182 -30.75 0.76 -13.57
CA GLY A 182 -31.86 1.33 -12.82
C GLY A 182 -31.45 2.59 -12.03
N PRO A 183 -32.40 3.29 -11.36
CA PRO A 183 -32.08 4.39 -10.46
C PRO A 183 -31.37 3.86 -9.20
N GLY A 184 -30.13 4.32 -8.99
CA GLY A 184 -29.25 3.91 -7.90
C GLY A 184 -27.78 4.12 -8.30
N ASP A 185 -26.87 4.25 -7.32
CA ASP A 185 -25.45 4.42 -7.62
C ASP A 185 -24.85 3.07 -8.04
N ASN A 186 -24.17 3.02 -9.19
CA ASN A 186 -23.41 1.82 -9.59
C ASN A 186 -22.16 1.62 -8.73
N LEU A 187 -21.83 2.59 -7.87
CA LEU A 187 -20.64 2.60 -7.01
C LEU A 187 -20.85 1.74 -5.77
N LEU A 188 -20.15 0.60 -5.73
CA LEU A 188 -20.17 -0.32 -4.59
C LEU A 188 -19.15 0.09 -3.52
N ALA A 189 -17.99 0.60 -3.95
CA ALA A 189 -16.90 1.02 -3.06
C ALA A 189 -15.99 2.05 -3.73
N CYS A 190 -15.38 2.92 -2.93
CA CYS A 190 -14.36 3.86 -3.36
C CYS A 190 -13.32 4.05 -2.26
N LEU A 191 -12.06 3.80 -2.57
CA LEU A 191 -10.93 4.00 -1.66
C LEU A 191 -9.85 4.82 -2.34
N MET A 192 -9.38 5.87 -1.68
CA MET A 192 -8.17 6.60 -2.06
C MET A 192 -7.05 6.27 -1.09
N LEU A 193 -5.87 5.95 -1.61
CA LEU A 193 -4.65 5.65 -0.89
C LEU A 193 -3.56 6.60 -1.34
N HIS A 194 -2.79 7.11 -0.39
CA HIS A 194 -1.50 7.76 -0.60
C HIS A 194 -0.44 6.91 0.10
N ALA A 195 0.65 6.59 -0.58
CA ALA A 195 1.78 5.91 0.00
C ALA A 195 3.09 6.46 -0.56
N ARG A 196 4.09 6.60 0.30
CA ARG A 196 5.44 7.02 -0.08
C ARG A 196 6.39 5.82 -0.11
N LEU A 197 7.03 5.61 -1.26
CA LEU A 197 8.10 4.63 -1.44
C LEU A 197 9.44 5.35 -1.32
N VAL A 198 10.33 4.83 -0.49
CA VAL A 198 11.65 5.41 -0.23
C VAL A 198 12.73 4.47 -0.75
N GLU A 199 13.72 5.04 -1.45
CA GLU A 199 14.97 4.34 -1.72
C GLU A 199 15.93 4.57 -0.55
N LYS A 200 16.68 3.53 -0.16
CA LYS A 200 17.75 3.72 0.83
C LYS A 200 18.82 4.65 0.25
N PRO A 201 19.25 5.71 0.94
CA PRO A 201 20.38 6.52 0.48
C PRO A 201 21.60 5.61 0.35
N ASN A 202 22.28 5.67 -0.80
CA ASN A 202 23.53 4.95 -1.02
C ASN A 202 24.48 5.25 0.15
N GLN A 203 24.83 4.23 0.94
CA GLN A 203 26.01 4.31 1.79
C GLN A 203 27.20 4.38 0.83
N GLN A 204 27.64 5.61 0.57
CA GLN A 204 28.86 5.87 -0.17
C GLN A 204 29.99 5.19 0.62
N PRO A 205 30.80 4.31 0.00
CA PRO A 205 31.90 3.66 0.68
C PRO A 205 32.97 4.66 1.14
#